data_AF-A0AA40X905-F1
#
_entry.id   AF-A0AA40X905-F1
#
_cell.length_a   1.000
_cell.length_b   1.000
_cell.length_c   1.000
_cell.angle_alpha   90.00
_cell.angle_beta   90.00
_cell.angle_gamma   90.00
#
_symmetry.space_group_name_H-M   'P 1'
#
loop_
_entity.id
_entity.type
_entity.pdbx_description
1 polymer ?
#
loop_
_entity_poly.entity_id
_entity_poly.type
_entity_poly.pdbx_seq_one_letter_code
_entity_poly.pdbx_strand_id
1 'polypeptide(L)'
;MKNLTSKAVMIANLIKQGILEEVETICPECKSKMVRHVTDEPTQVDYAVCPNCGITASGLKLKHGADIESIDGKYQAQLQKQMWQGVVKNSITLGNPDAIFSRRFANFKAENDRAKEIGNQAYILAEQMRTEPLHVMFTGQTGAGKTHLAVAMMYKYLMDGEANKHGILVNFSDYVALKKLAMNEMNGETQRLLTRADKLVQKSEIVILDDIGAERGGTKEVVTATDFETGLLLQFMNAREGKRLIITSNLTSEQLDKKYDQRTTSRIMYRIQGIEFDIPDYREKSGVMQS
;
A
#
# COMPACT_ATOMS: atom_id res chain seq x y z
N MET A 1 -26.78 19.38 -22.27
CA MET A 1 -25.87 19.69 -23.40
C MET A 1 -24.39 19.92 -22.98
N LYS A 2 -23.89 19.40 -21.84
CA LYS A 2 -22.51 19.67 -21.37
C LYS A 2 -21.51 18.49 -21.40
N ASN A 3 -21.87 17.30 -21.91
CA ASN A 3 -21.00 16.10 -21.85
C ASN A 3 -20.50 15.52 -23.20
N LEU A 4 -20.93 16.05 -24.34
CA LEU A 4 -20.53 15.52 -25.66
C LEU A 4 -19.12 15.97 -26.08
N THR A 5 -18.71 17.19 -25.68
CA THR A 5 -17.40 17.77 -26.00
C THR A 5 -16.25 17.08 -25.24
N SER A 6 -16.45 16.64 -24.00
CA SER A 6 -15.43 15.95 -23.21
C SER A 6 -15.08 14.57 -23.78
N LYS A 7 -16.09 13.79 -24.18
CA LYS A 7 -15.87 12.47 -24.81
C LYS A 7 -15.18 12.57 -26.17
N ALA A 8 -15.58 13.54 -27.00
CA ALA A 8 -14.95 13.76 -28.30
C ALA A 8 -13.46 14.13 -28.16
N VAL A 9 -13.12 14.97 -27.18
CA VAL A 9 -11.72 15.35 -26.87
C VAL A 9 -10.92 14.15 -26.37
N MET A 10 -11.50 13.32 -25.50
CA MET A 10 -10.85 12.11 -24.99
C MET A 10 -10.52 11.12 -26.11
N ILE A 11 -11.48 10.84 -26.99
CA ILE A 11 -11.30 9.91 -28.11
C ILE A 11 -10.25 10.46 -29.11
N ALA A 12 -10.30 11.76 -29.42
CA ALA A 12 -9.31 12.39 -30.28
C ALA A 12 -7.88 12.29 -29.70
N ASN A 13 -7.72 12.38 -28.38
CA ASN A 13 -6.43 12.20 -27.72
C ASN A 13 -5.94 10.75 -27.80
N LEU A 14 -6.83 9.76 -27.62
CA LEU A 14 -6.48 8.34 -27.71
C LEU A 14 -6.07 7.93 -29.14
N ILE A 15 -6.71 8.52 -30.15
CA ILE A 15 -6.31 8.35 -31.55
C ILE A 15 -4.92 8.95 -31.81
N LYS A 16 -4.67 10.18 -31.32
CA LYS A 16 -3.34 10.82 -31.43
C LYS A 16 -2.23 10.02 -30.74
N GLN A 17 -2.56 9.28 -29.69
CA GLN A 17 -1.61 8.43 -28.95
C GLN A 17 -1.42 7.05 -29.59
N GLY A 18 -2.10 6.75 -30.70
CA GLY A 18 -2.00 5.45 -31.38
C GLY A 18 -2.64 4.29 -30.62
N ILE A 19 -3.48 4.58 -29.62
CA ILE A 19 -4.18 3.58 -28.81
C ILE A 19 -5.47 3.12 -29.53
N LEU A 20 -6.11 4.05 -30.24
CA LEU A 20 -7.29 3.82 -31.06
C LEU A 20 -7.02 4.21 -32.51
N GLU A 21 -7.69 3.55 -33.44
CA GLU A 21 -7.74 3.93 -34.85
C GLU A 21 -9.19 4.03 -35.34
N GLU A 22 -9.41 4.92 -36.32
CA GLU A 22 -10.69 4.99 -37.04
C GLU A 22 -10.78 3.81 -38.02
N VAL A 23 -11.95 3.18 -38.07
CA VAL A 23 -12.24 2.14 -39.08
C VAL A 23 -13.15 2.70 -40.17
N GLU A 24 -13.11 2.09 -41.36
CA GLU A 24 -13.98 2.46 -42.48
C GLU A 24 -15.47 2.19 -42.20
N THR A 25 -15.77 1.26 -41.29
CA THR A 25 -17.13 0.94 -40.89
C THR A 25 -17.82 2.14 -40.24
N ILE A 26 -18.99 2.49 -40.76
CA ILE A 26 -19.82 3.59 -40.26
C ILE A 26 -20.88 3.02 -39.31
N CYS A 27 -21.12 3.72 -38.19
CA CYS A 27 -22.13 3.31 -37.23
C CYS A 27 -23.51 3.18 -37.89
N PRO A 28 -24.22 2.04 -37.71
CA PRO A 28 -25.52 1.82 -38.33
C PRO A 28 -26.58 2.80 -37.83
N GLU A 29 -26.49 3.29 -36.59
CA GLU A 29 -27.52 4.12 -35.95
C GLU A 29 -27.29 5.62 -36.04
N CYS A 30 -26.13 6.13 -35.63
CA CYS A 30 -25.88 7.58 -35.63
C CYS A 30 -24.98 8.07 -36.77
N LYS A 31 -24.61 7.17 -37.70
CA LYS A 31 -23.79 7.46 -38.89
C LYS A 31 -22.40 8.07 -38.62
N SER A 32 -21.92 8.02 -37.37
CA SER A 32 -20.58 8.46 -37.01
C SER A 32 -19.53 7.40 -37.37
N LYS A 33 -18.29 7.83 -37.63
CA LYS A 33 -17.15 6.94 -37.78
C LYS A 33 -16.93 6.11 -36.51
N MET A 34 -16.58 4.84 -36.67
CA MET A 34 -16.31 3.92 -35.57
C MET A 34 -14.81 3.87 -35.27
N VAL A 35 -14.47 3.48 -34.06
CA VAL A 35 -13.07 3.36 -33.60
C VAL A 35 -12.82 1.95 -33.03
N ARG A 36 -11.58 1.47 -33.11
CA ARG A 36 -11.13 0.23 -32.47
C ARG A 36 -9.75 0.42 -31.83
N HIS A 37 -9.35 -0.51 -30.96
CA HIS A 37 -7.99 -0.54 -30.42
C HIS A 37 -6.97 -0.96 -31.49
N VAL A 38 -5.80 -0.31 -31.47
CA VAL A 38 -4.65 -0.70 -32.28
C VAL A 38 -4.00 -1.92 -31.61
N THR A 39 -3.91 -3.04 -32.32
CA THR A 39 -3.28 -4.29 -31.85
C THR A 39 -2.28 -4.80 -32.87
N ASP A 40 -1.20 -5.44 -32.40
CA ASP A 40 -0.13 -5.98 -33.26
C ASP A 40 -0.54 -7.25 -34.04
N GLU A 41 -1.68 -7.86 -33.68
CA GLU A 41 -2.25 -9.02 -34.37
C GLU A 41 -3.49 -8.62 -35.20
N PRO A 42 -3.72 -9.22 -36.38
CA PRO A 42 -4.93 -9.01 -37.16
C PRO A 42 -6.13 -9.67 -36.47
N THR A 43 -6.66 -9.02 -35.44
CA THR A 43 -7.90 -9.46 -34.79
C THR A 43 -9.09 -9.24 -35.72
N GLN A 44 -10.03 -10.19 -35.71
CA GLN A 44 -11.28 -10.15 -36.46
C GLN A 44 -11.97 -8.77 -36.35
N VAL A 45 -12.55 -8.33 -37.46
CA VAL A 45 -13.09 -6.98 -37.74
C VAL A 45 -14.19 -6.52 -36.77
N ASP A 46 -14.72 -7.42 -35.94
CA ASP A 46 -15.97 -7.24 -35.18
C ASP A 46 -15.89 -6.38 -33.90
N TYR A 47 -14.72 -5.85 -33.53
CA TYR A 47 -14.53 -5.09 -32.28
C TYR A 47 -14.64 -3.56 -32.43
N ALA A 48 -15.01 -3.02 -33.60
CA ALA A 48 -15.20 -1.59 -33.77
C ALA A 48 -16.43 -1.10 -32.99
N VAL A 49 -16.28 0.01 -32.24
CA VAL A 49 -17.33 0.62 -31.42
C VAL A 49 -17.60 2.05 -31.86
N CYS A 50 -18.87 2.45 -31.88
CA CYS A 50 -19.25 3.82 -32.16
C CYS A 50 -18.99 4.70 -30.92
N PRO A 51 -18.14 5.74 -31.04
CA PRO A 51 -17.83 6.64 -29.93
C PRO A 51 -19.03 7.46 -29.43
N ASN A 52 -20.05 7.63 -30.27
CA ASN A 52 -21.18 8.51 -29.97
C ASN A 52 -22.36 7.76 -29.33
N CYS A 53 -22.64 6.53 -29.77
CA CYS A 53 -23.79 5.75 -29.28
C CYS A 53 -23.44 4.39 -28.65
N GLY A 54 -22.15 4.00 -28.64
CA GLY A 54 -21.68 2.78 -27.98
C GLY A 54 -22.08 1.47 -28.67
N ILE A 55 -22.48 1.52 -29.94
CA ILE A 55 -22.88 0.34 -30.72
C ILE A 55 -21.66 -0.29 -31.39
N THR A 56 -21.55 -1.61 -31.37
CA THR A 56 -20.53 -2.36 -32.10
C THR A 56 -20.87 -2.49 -33.59
N ALA A 57 -19.90 -2.81 -34.45
CA ALA A 57 -20.15 -3.06 -35.88
C ALA A 57 -21.18 -4.19 -36.10
N SER A 58 -21.27 -5.14 -35.18
CA SER A 58 -22.24 -6.24 -35.15
C SER A 58 -23.66 -5.84 -34.66
N GLY A 59 -23.92 -4.56 -34.39
CA GLY A 59 -25.25 -4.07 -34.01
C GLY A 59 -25.65 -4.30 -32.55
N LEU A 60 -24.72 -4.77 -31.70
CA LEU A 60 -24.94 -4.84 -30.27
C LEU A 60 -24.84 -3.44 -29.66
N LYS A 61 -25.96 -2.96 -29.11
CA LYS A 61 -25.99 -1.82 -28.17
C LYS A 61 -25.37 -2.29 -26.86
N LEU A 62 -24.14 -1.86 -26.56
CA LEU A 62 -23.62 -1.92 -25.20
C LEU A 62 -24.59 -1.14 -24.32
N LYS A 63 -25.26 -1.83 -23.38
CA LYS A 63 -26.22 -1.19 -22.50
C LYS A 63 -25.47 -0.18 -21.64
N HIS A 64 -25.87 1.08 -21.77
CA HIS A 64 -25.21 2.23 -21.14
C HIS A 64 -25.10 2.05 -19.62
N GLY A 65 -23.92 2.37 -19.08
CA GLY A 65 -23.66 2.52 -17.64
C GLY A 65 -23.11 1.26 -16.96
N ALA A 66 -23.96 0.25 -16.76
CA ALA A 66 -23.64 -0.90 -15.90
C ALA A 66 -22.50 -1.80 -16.42
N ASP A 67 -22.36 -1.93 -17.75
CA ASP A 67 -21.28 -2.76 -18.33
C ASP A 67 -19.93 -2.02 -18.35
N ILE A 68 -19.94 -0.69 -18.51
CA ILE A 68 -18.71 0.14 -18.45
C ILE A 68 -18.25 0.30 -17.00
N GLU A 69 -19.16 0.53 -16.05
CA GLU A 69 -18.84 0.53 -14.62
C GLU A 69 -18.42 -0.86 -14.11
N SER A 70 -18.95 -1.95 -14.69
CA SER A 70 -18.51 -3.29 -14.32
C SER A 70 -17.22 -3.73 -15.03
N ILE A 71 -16.91 -3.23 -16.23
CA ILE A 71 -15.61 -3.44 -16.90
C ILE A 71 -14.53 -2.57 -16.25
N ASP A 72 -14.79 -1.28 -16.03
CA ASP A 72 -13.91 -0.37 -15.29
C ASP A 72 -13.76 -0.86 -13.85
N GLY A 73 -14.85 -1.25 -13.18
CA GLY A 73 -14.81 -1.85 -11.84
C GLY A 73 -13.99 -3.15 -11.78
N LYS A 74 -14.13 -4.06 -12.76
CA LYS A 74 -13.30 -5.29 -12.86
C LYS A 74 -11.84 -4.96 -13.14
N TYR A 75 -11.58 -3.98 -14.00
CA TYR A 75 -10.23 -3.53 -14.34
C TYR A 75 -9.54 -2.84 -13.15
N GLN A 76 -10.23 -1.92 -12.48
CA GLN A 76 -9.78 -1.29 -11.23
C GLN A 76 -9.53 -2.35 -10.14
N ALA A 77 -10.44 -3.31 -9.97
CA ALA A 77 -10.24 -4.41 -9.03
C ALA A 77 -9.00 -5.27 -9.38
N GLN A 78 -8.73 -5.48 -10.68
CA GLN A 78 -7.53 -6.18 -11.13
C GLN A 78 -6.25 -5.38 -10.83
N LEU A 79 -6.25 -4.06 -11.07
CA LEU A 79 -5.13 -3.17 -10.75
C LEU A 79 -4.87 -3.12 -9.25
N GLN A 80 -5.92 -2.97 -8.44
CA GLN A 80 -5.85 -3.00 -6.98
C GLN A 80 -5.28 -4.35 -6.48
N LYS A 81 -5.71 -5.47 -7.08
CA LYS A 81 -5.16 -6.80 -6.79
C LYS A 81 -3.67 -6.87 -7.11
N GLN A 82 -3.24 -6.38 -8.27
CA GLN A 82 -1.83 -6.34 -8.67
C GLN A 82 -1.00 -5.44 -7.76
N MET A 83 -1.52 -4.27 -7.38
CA MET A 83 -0.90 -3.36 -6.41
C MET A 83 -0.67 -4.09 -5.09
N TRP A 84 -1.70 -4.73 -4.54
CA TRP A 84 -1.60 -5.45 -3.28
C TRP A 84 -0.62 -6.64 -3.36
N GLN A 85 -0.68 -7.42 -4.44
CA GLN A 85 0.30 -8.48 -4.70
C GLN A 85 1.73 -7.94 -4.76
N GLY A 86 1.91 -6.73 -5.32
CA GLY A 86 3.17 -6.00 -5.29
C GLY A 86 3.63 -5.70 -3.86
N VAL A 87 2.73 -5.26 -2.97
CA VAL A 87 3.06 -5.06 -1.56
C VAL A 87 3.52 -6.37 -0.92
N VAL A 88 2.73 -7.44 -1.05
CA VAL A 88 3.03 -8.75 -0.44
C VAL A 88 4.37 -9.31 -0.92
N LYS A 89 4.62 -9.28 -2.23
CA LYS A 89 5.83 -9.86 -2.84
C LYS A 89 7.11 -9.11 -2.49
N ASN A 90 7.02 -7.79 -2.29
CA ASN A 90 8.19 -6.93 -2.17
C ASN A 90 8.50 -6.50 -0.74
N SER A 91 7.60 -6.79 0.20
CA SER A 91 7.80 -6.48 1.61
C SER A 91 8.85 -7.39 2.24
N ILE A 92 9.56 -6.84 3.23
CA ILE A 92 10.54 -7.57 4.03
C ILE A 92 9.88 -7.93 5.35
N THR A 93 9.62 -9.21 5.56
CA THR A 93 9.12 -9.74 6.84
C THR A 93 9.40 -11.24 6.91
N LEU A 94 9.91 -11.71 8.06
CA LEU A 94 10.09 -13.12 8.39
C LEU A 94 8.82 -13.60 9.10
N GLY A 95 7.85 -14.03 8.30
CA GLY A 95 6.56 -14.51 8.81
C GLY A 95 5.67 -15.01 7.69
N ASN A 96 4.55 -15.65 8.05
CA ASN A 96 3.57 -16.07 7.06
C ASN A 96 2.92 -14.82 6.41
N PRO A 97 3.16 -14.56 5.10
CA PRO A 97 2.64 -13.36 4.44
C PRO A 97 1.11 -13.30 4.46
N ASP A 98 0.42 -14.43 4.32
CA ASP A 98 -1.05 -14.47 4.32
C ASP A 98 -1.62 -14.02 5.68
N ALA A 99 -0.94 -14.37 6.76
CA ALA A 99 -1.32 -13.96 8.11
C ALA A 99 -1.07 -12.46 8.36
N ILE A 100 -0.07 -11.86 7.71
CA ILE A 100 0.29 -10.45 7.89
C ILE A 100 -0.56 -9.56 6.98
N PHE A 101 -0.74 -9.93 5.72
CA PHE A 101 -1.36 -9.10 4.69
C PHE A 101 -2.88 -9.31 4.54
N SER A 102 -3.49 -10.20 5.31
CA SER A 102 -4.97 -10.34 5.42
C SER A 102 -5.62 -9.36 6.40
N ARG A 103 -4.83 -8.51 7.07
CA ARG A 103 -5.31 -7.59 8.12
C ARG A 103 -6.07 -6.41 7.54
N ARG A 104 -7.26 -6.13 8.06
CA ARG A 104 -8.21 -5.10 7.63
C ARG A 104 -8.82 -4.43 8.85
N PHE A 105 -9.35 -3.22 8.70
CA PHE A 105 -10.16 -2.62 9.78
C PHE A 105 -11.37 -3.51 10.13
N ALA A 106 -12.01 -4.11 9.11
CA ALA A 106 -13.17 -4.98 9.27
C ALA A 106 -12.91 -6.26 10.08
N ASN A 107 -11.66 -6.74 10.16
CA ASN A 107 -11.31 -7.93 10.93
C ASN A 107 -10.44 -7.63 12.16
N PHE A 108 -10.33 -6.36 12.56
CA PHE A 108 -9.71 -5.96 13.82
C PHE A 108 -10.67 -6.22 14.99
N LYS A 109 -10.24 -7.04 15.96
CA LYS A 109 -11.08 -7.43 17.11
C LYS A 109 -11.04 -6.37 18.22
N ALA A 110 -11.93 -5.39 18.15
CA ALA A 110 -12.08 -4.35 19.16
C ALA A 110 -13.01 -4.80 20.32
N GLU A 111 -12.53 -5.73 21.15
CA GLU A 111 -13.33 -6.37 22.22
C GLU A 111 -13.64 -5.47 23.42
N ASN A 112 -12.86 -4.41 23.65
CA ASN A 112 -13.09 -3.44 24.72
C ASN A 112 -13.15 -2.01 24.16
N ASP A 113 -13.66 -1.08 24.96
CA ASP A 113 -13.85 0.31 24.49
C ASP A 113 -12.54 0.98 24.10
N ARG A 114 -11.45 0.65 24.81
CA ARG A 114 -10.12 1.14 24.49
C ARG A 114 -9.62 0.68 23.11
N ALA A 115 -9.83 -0.58 22.76
CA ALA A 115 -9.48 -1.13 21.47
C ALA A 115 -10.35 -0.51 20.35
N LYS A 116 -11.62 -0.20 20.63
CA LYS A 116 -12.48 0.53 19.68
C LYS A 116 -11.96 1.94 19.44
N GLU A 117 -11.57 2.66 20.50
CA GLU A 117 -10.95 3.98 20.39
C GLU A 117 -9.67 3.93 19.55
N ILE A 118 -8.76 3.01 19.83
CA ILE A 118 -7.51 2.82 19.08
C ILE A 118 -7.81 2.53 17.60
N GLY A 119 -8.76 1.63 17.32
CA GLY A 119 -9.18 1.32 15.96
C GLY A 119 -9.77 2.53 15.23
N ASN A 120 -10.60 3.32 15.91
CA ASN A 120 -11.22 4.53 15.36
C ASN A 120 -10.17 5.62 15.10
N GLN A 121 -9.23 5.84 16.03
CA GLN A 121 -8.13 6.79 15.84
C GLN A 121 -7.27 6.39 14.64
N ALA A 122 -6.89 5.11 14.52
CA ALA A 122 -6.14 4.63 13.36
C ALA A 122 -6.91 4.80 12.04
N TYR A 123 -8.23 4.62 12.06
CA TYR A 123 -9.07 4.87 10.89
C TYR A 123 -9.09 6.36 10.49
N ILE A 124 -9.25 7.26 11.46
CA ILE A 124 -9.21 8.72 11.23
C ILE A 124 -7.86 9.15 10.65
N LEU A 125 -6.76 8.65 11.22
CA LEU A 125 -5.42 8.92 10.68
C LEU A 125 -5.24 8.37 9.26
N ALA A 126 -5.84 7.21 8.94
CA ALA A 126 -5.80 6.66 7.59
C ALA A 126 -6.52 7.55 6.57
N GLU A 127 -7.64 8.17 6.95
CA GLU A 127 -8.33 9.16 6.11
C GLU A 127 -7.51 10.44 5.94
N GLN A 128 -6.93 10.96 7.02
CA GLN A 128 -6.04 12.13 6.95
C GLN A 128 -4.82 11.88 6.06
N MET A 129 -4.25 10.67 6.12
CA MET A 129 -3.17 10.27 5.22
C MET A 129 -3.58 10.35 3.74
N ARG A 130 -4.86 10.26 3.37
CA ARG A 130 -5.26 10.43 1.96
C ARG A 130 -5.07 11.87 1.47
N THR A 131 -5.24 12.86 2.35
CA THR A 131 -5.17 14.27 1.99
C THR A 131 -3.76 14.86 2.13
N GLU A 132 -2.98 14.41 3.11
CA GLU A 132 -1.64 14.95 3.35
C GLU A 132 -0.61 13.88 3.75
N PRO A 133 0.69 14.13 3.53
CA PRO A 133 1.73 13.26 4.05
C PRO A 133 1.80 13.34 5.58
N LEU A 134 1.68 12.19 6.24
CA LEU A 134 1.70 12.06 7.68
C LEU A 134 2.59 10.89 8.11
N HIS A 135 3.29 11.06 9.22
CA HIS A 135 3.94 9.96 9.93
C HIS A 135 3.06 9.55 11.12
N VAL A 136 2.78 8.26 11.22
CA VAL A 136 1.96 7.68 12.30
C VAL A 136 2.81 6.67 13.05
N MET A 137 2.74 6.66 14.37
CA MET A 137 3.50 5.73 15.19
C MET A 137 2.61 4.98 16.17
N PHE A 138 2.74 3.66 16.17
CA PHE A 138 2.08 2.77 17.10
C PHE A 138 3.08 2.25 18.12
N THR A 139 2.85 2.54 19.39
CA THR A 139 3.66 2.06 20.52
C THR A 139 2.82 1.16 21.41
N GLY A 140 3.44 0.33 22.24
CA GLY A 140 2.74 -0.52 23.21
C GLY A 140 3.23 -1.95 23.20
N GLN A 141 2.61 -2.83 23.99
CA GLN A 141 3.11 -4.20 24.18
C GLN A 141 2.95 -5.10 22.93
N THR A 142 3.76 -6.15 22.87
CA THR A 142 3.68 -7.17 21.83
C THR A 142 2.26 -7.77 21.76
N GLY A 143 1.80 -8.07 20.54
CA GLY A 143 0.53 -8.76 20.33
C GLY A 143 -0.75 -7.93 20.55
N ALA A 144 -0.62 -6.65 20.90
CA ALA A 144 -1.75 -5.71 21.01
C ALA A 144 -2.41 -5.32 19.66
N GLY A 145 -1.84 -5.71 18.51
CA GLY A 145 -2.45 -5.46 17.19
C GLY A 145 -1.91 -4.25 16.41
N LYS A 146 -0.74 -3.72 16.77
CA LYS A 146 -0.09 -2.59 16.06
C LYS A 146 0.12 -2.87 14.57
N THR A 147 0.79 -3.98 14.23
CA THR A 147 1.02 -4.39 12.84
C THR A 147 -0.30 -4.66 12.10
N HIS A 148 -1.34 -5.14 12.79
CA HIS A 148 -2.68 -5.33 12.19
C HIS A 148 -3.22 -3.99 11.69
N LEU A 149 -3.27 -2.97 12.56
CA LEU A 149 -3.79 -1.66 12.18
C LEU A 149 -2.89 -0.98 11.15
N ALA A 150 -1.56 -1.14 11.23
CA ALA A 150 -0.64 -0.56 10.24
C ALA A 150 -0.91 -1.11 8.83
N VAL A 151 -1.05 -2.43 8.70
CA VAL A 151 -1.41 -3.09 7.43
C VAL A 151 -2.81 -2.69 6.98
N ALA A 152 -3.77 -2.58 7.89
CA ALA A 152 -5.14 -2.15 7.56
C ALA A 152 -5.19 -0.71 7.02
N MET A 153 -4.42 0.21 7.59
CA MET A 153 -4.27 1.58 7.11
C MET A 153 -3.65 1.62 5.71
N MET A 154 -2.55 0.88 5.49
CA MET A 154 -1.92 0.81 4.16
C MET A 154 -2.88 0.23 3.12
N TYR A 155 -3.57 -0.86 3.46
CA TYR A 155 -4.55 -1.46 2.56
C TYR A 155 -5.63 -0.45 2.19
N LYS A 156 -6.23 0.21 3.18
CA LYS A 156 -7.26 1.24 2.96
C LYS A 156 -6.75 2.37 2.06
N TYR A 157 -5.56 2.91 2.35
CA TYR A 157 -4.97 3.98 1.54
C TYR A 157 -4.78 3.58 0.07
N LEU A 158 -4.36 2.34 -0.19
CA LEU A 158 -4.14 1.83 -1.55
C LEU A 158 -5.44 1.49 -2.27
N MET A 159 -6.43 0.93 -1.59
CA MET A 159 -7.71 0.52 -2.20
C MET A 159 -8.65 1.70 -2.43
N ASP A 160 -8.65 2.69 -1.54
CA ASP A 160 -9.49 3.90 -1.67
C ASP A 160 -8.80 4.98 -2.51
N GLY A 161 -7.58 4.71 -3.00
CA GLY A 161 -6.78 5.60 -3.82
C GLY A 161 -6.87 5.28 -5.30
N GLU A 162 -6.26 6.13 -6.12
CA GLU A 162 -6.03 5.87 -7.54
C GLU A 162 -5.20 4.59 -7.74
N ALA A 163 -5.44 3.91 -8.85
CA ALA A 163 -4.60 2.82 -9.29
C ALA A 163 -3.15 3.32 -9.55
N ASN A 164 -2.19 2.39 -9.45
CA ASN A 164 -0.73 2.61 -9.59
C ASN A 164 -0.01 3.18 -8.35
N LYS A 165 -0.64 3.21 -7.18
CA LYS A 165 0.08 3.46 -5.93
C LYS A 165 0.84 2.20 -5.48
N HIS A 166 1.97 2.42 -4.84
CA HIS A 166 2.83 1.40 -4.26
C HIS A 166 2.89 1.54 -2.74
N GLY A 167 2.94 0.38 -2.09
CA GLY A 167 3.19 0.23 -0.67
C GLY A 167 4.30 -0.77 -0.43
N ILE A 168 4.98 -0.65 0.71
CA ILE A 168 5.90 -1.68 1.18
C ILE A 168 5.87 -1.72 2.71
N LEU A 169 5.85 -2.92 3.27
CA LEU A 169 6.13 -3.18 4.67
C LEU A 169 7.58 -3.65 4.81
N VAL A 170 8.29 -3.06 5.76
CA VAL A 170 9.64 -3.46 6.14
C VAL A 170 9.63 -3.72 7.63
N ASN A 171 9.77 -4.98 8.05
CA ASN A 171 10.14 -5.30 9.41
C ASN A 171 11.60 -4.89 9.61
N PHE A 172 11.84 -3.98 10.55
CA PHE A 172 13.14 -3.34 10.72
C PHE A 172 14.21 -4.32 11.19
N SER A 173 13.87 -5.22 12.11
CA SER A 173 14.80 -6.24 12.63
C SER A 173 15.25 -7.19 11.54
N ASP A 174 14.31 -7.67 10.70
CA ASP A 174 14.60 -8.54 9.56
C ASP A 174 15.48 -7.83 8.53
N TYR A 175 15.17 -6.56 8.23
CA TYR A 175 15.95 -5.76 7.31
C TYR A 175 17.39 -5.53 7.81
N VAL A 176 17.58 -5.23 9.09
CA VAL A 176 18.91 -5.09 9.70
C VAL A 176 19.68 -6.40 9.61
N ALA A 177 19.04 -7.54 9.90
CA ALA A 177 19.66 -8.86 9.79
C ALA A 177 20.10 -9.17 8.35
N LEU A 178 19.22 -8.93 7.37
CA LEU A 178 19.54 -9.12 5.95
C LEU A 178 20.67 -8.21 5.47
N LYS A 179 20.71 -6.95 5.91
CA LYS A 179 21.82 -6.03 5.59
C LYS A 179 23.15 -6.52 6.17
N LYS A 180 23.17 -6.99 7.42
CA LYS A 180 24.38 -7.57 8.05
C LYS A 180 24.85 -8.83 7.30
N LEU A 181 23.92 -9.71 6.92
CA LEU A 181 24.23 -10.90 6.12
C LEU A 181 24.82 -10.53 4.75
N ALA A 182 24.20 -9.58 4.04
CA ALA A 182 24.67 -9.14 2.72
C ALA A 182 26.06 -8.47 2.75
N MET A 183 26.50 -7.95 3.90
CA MET A 183 27.86 -7.42 4.07
C MET A 183 28.90 -8.53 4.23
N ASN A 184 28.50 -9.67 4.79
CA ASN A 184 29.40 -10.81 5.09
C ASN A 184 29.41 -11.86 3.97
N GLU A 185 28.31 -12.01 3.23
CA GLU A 185 28.12 -13.05 2.20
C GLU A 185 27.62 -12.42 0.89
N MET A 186 28.32 -12.69 -0.22
CA MET A 186 27.88 -12.25 -1.56
C MET A 186 26.77 -13.15 -2.11
N ASN A 187 25.58 -13.11 -1.49
CA ASN A 187 24.38 -13.68 -2.09
C ASN A 187 23.67 -12.63 -2.96
N GLY A 188 23.71 -12.84 -4.29
CA GLY A 188 23.11 -11.94 -5.27
C GLY A 188 21.58 -11.79 -5.14
N GLU A 189 20.87 -12.79 -4.61
CA GLU A 189 19.42 -12.72 -4.40
C GLU A 189 19.06 -11.79 -3.24
N THR A 190 19.74 -11.95 -2.10
CA THR A 190 19.58 -11.07 -0.93
C THR A 190 19.87 -9.62 -1.30
N GLN A 191 20.92 -9.38 -2.09
CA GLN A 191 21.27 -8.03 -2.50
C GLN A 191 20.24 -7.42 -3.48
N ARG A 192 19.68 -8.22 -4.39
CA ARG A 192 18.58 -7.79 -5.27
C ARG A 192 17.31 -7.46 -4.48
N LEU A 193 16.96 -8.27 -3.48
CA LEU A 193 15.82 -8.03 -2.59
C LEU A 193 16.00 -6.71 -1.83
N LEU A 194 17.15 -6.53 -1.16
CA LEU A 194 17.46 -5.30 -0.43
C LEU A 194 17.46 -4.07 -1.34
N THR A 195 18.09 -4.16 -2.51
CA THR A 195 18.11 -3.05 -3.48
C THR A 195 16.69 -2.68 -3.94
N ARG A 196 15.82 -3.68 -4.12
CA ARG A 196 14.42 -3.47 -4.50
C ARG A 196 13.64 -2.83 -3.34
N ALA A 197 13.82 -3.30 -2.11
CA ALA A 197 13.19 -2.74 -0.94
C ALA A 197 13.61 -1.28 -0.72
N ASP A 198 14.90 -0.96 -0.81
CA ASP A 198 15.42 0.41 -0.68
C ASP A 198 14.78 1.36 -1.71
N LYS A 199 14.66 0.92 -2.97
CA LYS A 199 13.99 1.67 -4.03
C LYS A 199 12.50 1.88 -3.74
N LEU A 200 11.82 0.86 -3.21
CA LEU A 200 10.40 0.96 -2.86
C LEU A 200 10.17 1.85 -1.63
N VAL A 201 11.04 1.78 -0.62
CA VAL A 201 11.00 2.70 0.53
C VAL A 201 11.10 4.15 0.06
N GLN A 202 11.93 4.43 -0.95
CA GLN A 202 12.04 5.78 -1.52
C GLN A 202 10.84 6.17 -2.39
N LYS A 203 10.31 5.26 -3.21
CA LYS A 203 9.32 5.61 -4.25
C LYS A 203 7.86 5.42 -3.86
N SER A 204 7.57 4.47 -2.96
CA SER A 204 6.20 4.12 -2.58
C SER A 204 5.48 5.29 -1.91
N GLU A 205 4.19 5.39 -2.18
CA GLU A 205 3.32 6.42 -1.63
C GLU A 205 3.14 6.25 -0.14
N ILE A 206 3.18 5.02 0.36
CA ILE A 206 3.06 4.66 1.78
C ILE A 206 4.05 3.55 2.15
N VAL A 207 4.65 3.65 3.33
CA VAL A 207 5.59 2.66 3.87
C VAL A 207 5.19 2.31 5.30
N ILE A 208 5.25 1.02 5.64
CA ILE A 208 5.21 0.57 7.03
C ILE A 208 6.64 0.19 7.42
N LEU A 209 7.14 0.78 8.50
CA LEU A 209 8.35 0.36 9.18
C LEU A 209 7.94 -0.34 10.47
N ASP A 210 7.90 -1.67 10.42
CA ASP A 210 7.34 -2.52 11.45
C ASP A 210 8.42 -2.95 12.46
N ASP A 211 8.01 -3.04 13.73
CA ASP A 211 8.76 -3.60 14.84
C ASP A 211 10.13 -2.96 15.10
N ILE A 212 10.15 -1.62 15.16
CA ILE A 212 11.31 -0.88 15.66
C ILE A 212 11.47 -1.18 17.15
N GLY A 213 12.67 -1.55 17.58
CA GLY A 213 12.97 -1.79 18.98
C GLY A 213 13.18 -3.26 19.35
N ALA A 214 12.90 -4.21 18.46
CA ALA A 214 13.08 -5.65 18.67
C ALA A 214 14.42 -6.22 18.16
N GLU A 215 15.31 -5.40 17.60
CA GLU A 215 16.54 -5.82 16.90
C GLU A 215 17.60 -6.48 17.81
N ARG A 216 17.41 -6.44 19.13
CA ARG A 216 18.19 -7.16 20.14
C ARG A 216 17.21 -7.91 21.05
N GLY A 217 17.11 -9.21 20.84
CA GLY A 217 16.02 -10.05 21.35
C GLY A 217 15.81 -10.02 22.87
N GLY A 218 14.53 -9.96 23.26
CA GLY A 218 13.95 -10.61 24.45
C GLY A 218 14.40 -10.18 25.85
N THR A 219 15.45 -9.38 26.00
CA THR A 219 15.87 -8.89 27.31
C THR A 219 14.95 -7.76 27.76
N LYS A 220 14.50 -7.77 29.02
CA LYS A 220 13.73 -6.67 29.63
C LYS A 220 14.47 -5.32 29.61
N GLU A 221 15.79 -5.34 29.39
CA GLU A 221 16.62 -4.15 29.28
C GLU A 221 16.63 -3.59 27.86
N VAL A 222 16.40 -2.28 27.78
CA VAL A 222 16.54 -1.51 26.53
C VAL A 222 18.03 -1.36 26.23
N VAL A 223 18.53 -2.12 25.26
CA VAL A 223 19.91 -1.96 24.79
C VAL A 223 19.94 -0.86 23.74
N THR A 224 20.88 0.08 23.90
CA THR A 224 21.14 1.14 22.91
C THR A 224 21.39 0.55 21.52
N ALA A 225 20.79 1.17 20.50
CA ALA A 225 20.99 0.80 19.11
C ALA A 225 22.44 1.03 18.69
N THR A 226 22.98 0.16 17.84
CA THR A 226 24.30 0.39 17.25
C THR A 226 24.27 1.56 16.27
N ASP A 227 25.42 2.19 16.03
CA ASP A 227 25.54 3.25 15.00
C ASP A 227 25.03 2.79 13.63
N PHE A 228 25.19 1.51 13.33
CA PHE A 228 24.67 0.89 12.12
C PHE A 228 23.13 0.88 12.09
N GLU A 229 22.48 0.40 13.16
CA GLU A 229 21.01 0.39 13.28
C GLU A 229 20.44 1.81 13.26
N THR A 230 21.02 2.72 14.05
CA THR A 230 20.66 4.14 14.07
C THR A 230 20.81 4.78 12.69
N GLY A 231 21.91 4.50 11.99
CA GLY A 231 22.17 4.99 10.63
C GLY A 231 21.12 4.49 9.62
N LEU A 232 20.74 3.21 9.68
CA LEU A 232 19.69 2.67 8.83
C LEU A 232 18.33 3.32 9.12
N LEU A 233 17.96 3.47 10.40
CA LEU A 233 16.70 4.13 10.77
C LEU A 233 16.65 5.58 10.27
N LEU A 234 17.74 6.34 10.41
CA LEU A 234 17.84 7.69 9.88
C LEU A 234 17.71 7.74 8.34
N GLN A 235 18.26 6.75 7.63
CA GLN A 235 18.06 6.63 6.17
C GLN A 235 16.59 6.44 5.81
N PHE A 236 15.84 5.62 6.56
CA PHE A 236 14.40 5.48 6.39
C PHE A 236 13.69 6.81 6.64
N MET A 237 13.95 7.46 7.78
CA MET A 237 13.31 8.74 8.10
C MET A 237 13.54 9.80 7.03
N ASN A 238 14.78 9.93 6.54
CA ASN A 238 15.12 10.88 5.48
C ASN A 238 14.44 10.53 4.15
N ALA A 239 14.42 9.24 3.76
CA ALA A 239 13.78 8.80 2.52
C ALA A 239 12.25 9.03 2.51
N ARG A 240 11.67 9.13 3.71
CA ARG A 240 10.24 9.31 3.96
C ARG A 240 9.87 10.72 4.40
N GLU A 241 10.80 11.66 4.40
CA GLU A 241 10.51 13.07 4.66
C GLU A 241 9.47 13.58 3.62
N GLY A 242 8.40 14.21 4.11
CA GLY A 242 7.30 14.66 3.26
C GLY A 242 6.47 13.55 2.61
N LYS A 243 6.62 12.28 3.05
CA LYS A 243 5.87 11.12 2.56
C LYS A 243 5.19 10.39 3.71
N ARG A 244 4.27 9.47 3.37
CA ARG A 244 3.51 8.70 4.35
C ARG A 244 4.34 7.58 4.95
N LEU A 245 4.37 7.51 6.26
CA LEU A 245 5.10 6.48 7.00
C LEU A 245 4.24 6.03 8.19
N ILE A 246 4.11 4.72 8.36
CA ILE A 246 3.51 4.13 9.56
C ILE A 246 4.62 3.35 10.25
N ILE A 247 4.84 3.63 11.53
CA ILE A 247 5.86 3.01 12.35
C ILE A 247 5.16 2.18 13.41
N THR A 248 5.66 0.97 13.68
CA THR A 248 5.26 0.22 14.88
C THR A 248 6.48 -0.03 15.75
N SER A 249 6.29 0.05 17.07
CA SER A 249 7.33 -0.23 18.05
C SER A 249 6.75 -0.94 19.27
N ASN A 250 7.48 -1.92 19.78
CA ASN A 250 7.19 -2.55 21.07
C ASN A 250 7.72 -1.74 22.27
N LEU A 251 8.40 -0.61 22.00
CA LEU A 251 8.97 0.26 23.00
C LEU A 251 8.01 1.42 23.30
N THR A 252 8.00 1.88 24.55
CA THR A 252 7.40 3.17 24.91
C THR A 252 8.26 4.32 24.39
N SER A 253 7.72 5.55 24.38
CA SER A 253 8.48 6.74 23.98
C SER A 253 9.75 6.92 24.82
N GLU A 254 9.68 6.70 26.14
CA GLU A 254 10.85 6.79 27.03
C GLU A 254 11.91 5.72 26.71
N GLN A 255 11.48 4.52 26.32
CA GLN A 255 12.38 3.45 25.91
C GLN A 255 13.02 3.75 24.55
N LEU A 256 12.31 4.40 23.62
CA LEU A 256 12.88 4.87 22.37
C LEU A 256 13.95 5.94 22.59
N ASP A 257 13.72 6.87 23.53
CA ASP A 257 14.70 7.88 23.95
C ASP A 257 15.97 7.28 24.56
N LYS A 258 15.85 6.13 25.23
CA LYS A 258 17.02 5.39 25.76
C LYS A 258 17.72 4.58 24.69
N LYS A 259 16.99 4.13 23.67
CA LYS A 259 17.51 3.27 22.62
C LYS A 259 18.25 4.04 21.55
N TYR A 260 17.70 5.16 21.11
CA TYR A 260 18.29 6.05 20.12
C TYR A 260 18.74 7.34 20.78
N ASP A 261 19.77 7.98 20.23
CA ASP A 261 20.20 9.28 20.75
C ASP A 261 19.10 10.34 20.61
N GLN A 262 19.17 11.40 21.44
CA GLN A 262 18.17 12.47 21.47
C GLN A 262 17.96 13.13 20.09
N ARG A 263 19.02 13.20 19.28
CA ARG A 263 18.97 13.77 17.93
C ARG A 263 18.13 12.89 16.99
N THR A 264 18.28 11.58 17.07
CA THR A 264 17.57 10.61 16.26
C THR A 264 16.12 10.52 16.70
N THR A 265 15.85 10.48 18.00
CA THR A 265 14.47 10.47 18.50
C THR A 265 13.73 11.76 18.15
N SER A 266 14.38 12.93 18.25
CA SER A 266 13.76 14.18 17.79
C SER A 266 13.37 14.16 16.31
N ARG A 267 14.18 13.52 15.45
CA ARG A 267 13.87 13.35 14.02
C ARG A 267 12.77 12.35 13.77
N ILE A 268 12.76 11.24 14.51
CA ILE A 268 11.68 10.25 14.46
C ILE A 268 10.37 10.92 14.85
N MET A 269 10.34 11.57 16.02
CA MET A 269 9.14 12.17 16.61
C MET A 269 8.66 13.44 15.89
N TYR A 270 9.44 13.99 14.97
CA TYR A 270 9.07 15.21 14.24
C TYR A 270 7.81 14.97 13.39
N ARG A 271 6.71 15.63 13.76
CA ARG A 271 5.39 15.54 13.10
C ARG A 271 4.79 14.12 13.08
N ILE A 272 5.14 13.27 14.04
CA ILE A 272 4.49 11.97 14.25
C ILE A 272 3.17 12.14 15.00
N GLN A 273 2.13 11.47 14.53
CA GLN A 273 0.90 11.21 15.29
C GLN A 273 1.02 9.85 15.99
N GLY A 274 1.10 9.86 17.32
CA GLY A 274 1.25 8.65 18.13
C GLY A 274 -0.08 8.05 18.56
N ILE A 275 -0.22 6.72 18.48
CA ILE A 275 -1.27 5.95 19.14
C ILE A 275 -0.62 4.92 20.04
N GLU A 276 -0.91 5.00 21.33
CA GLU A 276 -0.44 4.03 22.32
C GLU A 276 -1.45 2.87 22.45
N PHE A 277 -0.93 1.65 22.35
CA PHE A 277 -1.66 0.40 22.52
C PHE A 277 -1.48 -0.11 23.95
N ASP A 278 -2.23 0.50 24.85
CA ASP A 278 -2.42 0.13 26.25
C ASP A 278 -3.51 -0.94 26.42
N ILE A 279 -3.46 -1.97 25.55
CA ILE A 279 -4.41 -3.08 25.55
C ILE A 279 -3.68 -4.43 25.69
N PRO A 280 -4.31 -5.45 26.30
CA PRO A 280 -3.69 -6.76 26.53
C PRO A 280 -3.29 -7.47 25.23
N ASP A 281 -2.37 -8.44 25.34
CA ASP A 281 -1.98 -9.28 24.21
C ASP A 281 -3.14 -10.20 23.78
N TYR A 282 -3.60 -10.05 22.53
CA TYR A 282 -4.65 -10.89 21.95
C TYR A 282 -4.16 -12.29 21.56
N ARG A 283 -2.85 -12.49 21.38
CA ARG A 283 -2.24 -13.78 21.06
C ARG A 283 -2.33 -14.74 22.24
N GLU A 284 -2.29 -14.23 23.48
CA GLU A 284 -2.43 -15.05 24.70
C GLU A 284 -3.84 -15.64 24.83
N LYS A 285 -4.90 -14.87 24.56
CA LYS A 285 -6.29 -15.37 24.60
C LYS A 285 -6.58 -16.48 23.60
N SER A 286 -5.85 -16.52 22.49
CA SER A 286 -6.04 -17.51 21.42
C SER A 286 -5.44 -18.89 21.76
N GLY A 287 -4.55 -18.95 22.77
CA GLY A 287 -3.88 -20.17 23.21
C GLY A 287 -4.59 -20.95 24.33
N VAL A 288 -5.68 -20.42 24.89
CA VAL A 288 -6.35 -21.00 26.09
C VAL A 288 -7.58 -21.85 25.73
N MET A 289 -7.85 -22.13 24.44
CA MET A 289 -8.92 -23.05 24.03
C MET A 289 -8.40 -24.25 23.25
N GLN A 290 -7.51 -25.04 23.86
CA GLN A 290 -7.38 -26.48 23.60
C GLN A 290 -6.86 -27.17 24.87
N SER A 291 -7.78 -27.50 25.78
CA SER A 291 -7.59 -28.50 26.83
C SER A 291 -8.94 -29.16 27.09
#